data_AF-C5TD09-F1
#
_entry.id   AF-C5TD09-F1
#
_cell.length_a   1.000
_cell.length_b   1.000
_cell.length_c   1.000
_cell.angle_alpha   90.00
_cell.angle_beta   90.00
_cell.angle_gamma   90.00
#
_symmetry.space_group_name_H-M   'P 1'
#
loop_
_entity.id
_entity.type
_entity.pdbx_description
1 polymer ?
#
loop_
_entity_poly.entity_id
_entity_poly.type
_entity_poly.pdbx_seq_one_letter_code
_entity_poly.pdbx_strand_id
1 'polypeptide(L)'
;RRTARARKPTSWPRGVPCAPYAVIETAEQLAAVSVDLLPGILKTARMGYDGKGQVRVKTPAELAAAWDSVGQVPCVLEKMLPLQLECSVLVARGMDGAMVHLPVQRNLHRDGILAVTEVYEENLPAALAAQAIAAAKSVAEGLHYVGVLCVEFFVLQDGSLVVNEIAPRPHNSGHYSQNACDVSQFELQVRTMARLPLTQPRQHSPAVMLNLLGDLWFAQGDTEQTPPWAEVLALPGTHLHLYGKREAKRGRKMGHLNITAATAEAARATALQAATLLGIAPF
;
A
#
# COMPACT_ATOMS: atom_id res chain seq x y z
N ARG A 1 -6.94 -3.78 18.67
CA ARG A 1 -5.52 -4.19 18.54
C ARG A 1 -5.10 -3.97 17.07
N ARG A 2 -4.80 -2.73 16.70
CA ARG A 2 -4.33 -2.35 15.36
C ARG A 2 -2.92 -1.84 15.52
N THR A 3 -1.96 -2.53 14.91
CA THR A 3 -0.59 -2.12 14.55
C THR A 3 0.32 -3.34 14.69
N ALA A 4 0.49 -4.02 13.57
CA ALA A 4 1.68 -4.82 13.35
C ALA A 4 2.08 -4.51 11.91
N ARG A 5 3.07 -3.62 11.74
CA ARG A 5 4.16 -4.01 10.83
C ARG A 5 4.64 -5.32 11.44
N ALA A 6 4.20 -6.45 10.89
CA ALA A 6 4.69 -7.72 11.36
C ALA A 6 6.21 -7.65 11.26
N ARG A 7 6.91 -7.95 12.37
CA ARG A 7 8.36 -8.19 12.42
C ARG A 7 8.78 -8.80 11.09
N LYS A 8 9.79 -8.25 10.41
CA LYS A 8 10.35 -8.96 9.25
C LYS A 8 10.78 -10.37 9.74
N PRO A 9 10.15 -11.50 9.36
CA PRO A 9 10.64 -12.81 9.72
C PRO A 9 12.13 -12.97 9.39
N THR A 10 12.82 -13.71 10.25
CA THR A 10 14.26 -14.02 10.17
C THR A 10 14.64 -14.84 8.94
N SER A 11 13.66 -15.33 8.18
CA SER A 11 13.83 -15.87 6.83
C SER A 11 12.61 -15.48 5.99
N TRP A 12 12.82 -14.70 4.93
CA TRP A 12 11.77 -14.46 3.93
C TRP A 12 11.59 -15.72 3.08
N PRO A 13 10.40 -15.95 2.51
CA PRO A 13 10.19 -17.06 1.60
C PRO A 13 11.15 -17.00 0.41
N ARG A 14 11.51 -18.18 -0.09
CA ARG A 14 12.45 -18.40 -1.18
C ARG A 14 12.06 -17.57 -2.42
N GLY A 15 12.89 -16.60 -2.80
CA GLY A 15 12.89 -16.03 -4.16
C GLY A 15 12.80 -14.51 -4.31
N VAL A 16 12.47 -13.73 -3.28
CA VAL A 16 12.50 -12.25 -3.37
C VAL A 16 13.17 -11.63 -2.14
N PRO A 17 14.24 -10.83 -2.32
CA PRO A 17 14.95 -10.19 -1.22
C PRO A 17 14.08 -9.12 -0.54
N CYS A 18 14.37 -8.84 0.74
CA CYS A 18 13.85 -7.65 1.42
C CYS A 18 14.79 -6.47 1.24
N ALA A 19 14.26 -5.26 1.38
CA ALA A 19 15.10 -4.06 1.40
C ALA A 19 16.12 -4.18 2.54
N PRO A 20 17.43 -3.92 2.29
CA PRO A 20 18.46 -3.96 3.32
C PRO A 20 18.06 -3.13 4.53
N TYR A 21 18.24 -3.70 5.73
CA TYR A 21 17.77 -3.09 6.96
C TYR A 21 18.67 -3.38 8.16
N ALA A 22 18.56 -2.55 9.19
CA ALA A 22 19.10 -2.80 10.51
C ALA A 22 17.99 -2.65 11.57
N VAL A 23 18.03 -3.49 12.59
CA VAL A 23 17.17 -3.38 13.78
C VAL A 23 17.90 -2.52 14.81
N ILE A 24 17.19 -1.54 15.37
CA ILE A 24 17.71 -0.59 16.36
C ILE A 24 16.78 -0.59 17.57
N GLU A 25 17.17 -1.32 18.61
CA GLU A 25 16.52 -1.42 19.91
C GLU A 25 17.40 -0.85 21.02
N THR A 26 18.73 -0.75 20.80
CA THR A 26 19.70 -0.25 21.78
C THR A 26 20.71 0.70 21.14
N ALA A 27 21.43 1.46 21.98
CA ALA A 27 22.47 2.38 21.53
C ALA A 27 23.65 1.65 20.86
N GLU A 28 23.97 0.44 21.31
CA GLU A 28 25.00 -0.40 20.69
C GLU A 28 24.59 -0.83 19.29
N GLN A 29 23.32 -1.19 19.09
CA GLN A 29 22.79 -1.54 17.77
C GLN A 29 22.76 -0.32 16.84
N LEU A 30 22.41 0.87 17.35
CA LEU A 30 22.52 2.13 16.62
C LEU A 30 23.97 2.39 16.17
N ALA A 31 24.93 2.25 17.08
CA ALA A 31 26.35 2.48 16.79
C ALA A 31 26.93 1.46 15.79
N ALA A 32 26.37 0.26 15.73
CA ALA A 32 26.78 -0.81 14.82
C ALA A 32 26.15 -0.69 13.41
N VAL A 33 25.30 0.30 13.14
CA VAL A 33 24.68 0.50 11.82
C VAL A 33 25.76 0.85 10.79
N SER A 34 25.85 0.03 9.72
CA SER A 34 26.73 0.32 8.58
C SER A 34 26.30 1.59 7.85
N VAL A 35 27.28 2.40 7.44
CA VAL A 35 27.07 3.59 6.59
C VAL A 35 26.41 3.24 5.25
N ASP A 36 26.56 2.00 4.76
CA ASP A 36 25.97 1.55 3.50
C ASP A 36 24.44 1.44 3.54
N LEU A 37 23.83 1.48 4.73
CA LEU A 37 22.38 1.56 4.90
C LEU A 37 21.83 2.99 4.76
N LEU A 38 22.72 3.98 4.60
CA LEU A 38 22.37 5.37 4.43
C LEU A 38 22.54 5.81 2.96
N PRO A 39 21.69 6.71 2.44
CA PRO A 39 20.50 7.26 3.09
C PRO A 39 19.44 6.20 3.35
N GLY A 40 18.69 6.37 4.43
CA GLY A 40 17.71 5.39 4.91
C GLY A 40 16.47 6.05 5.51
N ILE A 41 15.50 5.22 5.85
CA ILE A 41 14.27 5.62 6.54
C ILE A 41 14.23 4.86 7.86
N LEU A 42 14.34 5.59 8.96
CA LEU A 42 14.11 5.05 10.30
C LEU A 42 12.61 4.92 10.52
N LYS A 43 12.13 3.72 10.84
CA LYS A 43 10.71 3.44 11.07
C LYS A 43 10.51 2.84 12.45
N THR A 44 9.56 3.35 13.24
CA THR A 44 9.19 2.72 14.50
C THR A 44 8.62 1.32 14.26
N ALA A 45 9.08 0.33 15.02
CA ALA A 45 8.69 -1.08 14.83
C ALA A 45 7.21 -1.33 15.17
N ARG A 46 6.63 -0.48 16.02
CA ARG A 46 5.22 -0.51 16.41
C ARG A 46 4.56 0.83 16.14
N MET A 47 3.23 0.83 16.04
CA MET A 47 2.40 2.03 15.92
C MET A 47 2.61 2.92 14.67
N GLY A 48 3.57 2.61 13.78
CA GLY A 48 3.74 3.30 12.51
C GLY A 48 2.64 2.93 11.51
N TYR A 49 1.98 3.94 10.93
CA TYR A 49 1.01 3.81 9.84
C TYR A 49 0.96 5.11 9.04
N ASP A 50 0.72 5.03 7.71
CA ASP A 50 0.52 6.21 6.84
C ASP A 50 1.58 7.31 7.05
N GLY A 51 2.87 6.95 6.93
CA GLY A 51 4.00 7.86 7.11
C GLY A 51 4.34 8.23 8.57
N LYS A 52 3.45 7.98 9.55
CA LYS A 52 3.73 8.27 10.96
C LYS A 52 4.82 7.37 11.52
N GLY A 53 5.72 7.96 12.31
CA GLY A 53 6.85 7.24 12.91
C GLY A 53 7.95 6.88 11.91
N GLN A 54 8.05 7.62 10.79
CA GLN A 54 9.10 7.45 9.79
C GLN A 54 9.92 8.73 9.66
N VAL A 55 11.25 8.61 9.70
CA VAL A 55 12.18 9.75 9.56
C VAL A 55 13.21 9.40 8.52
N ARG A 56 13.37 10.25 7.50
CA ARG A 56 14.44 10.12 6.50
C ARG A 56 15.75 10.61 7.10
N VAL A 57 16.80 9.82 6.94
CA VAL A 57 18.13 10.08 7.50
C VAL A 57 19.19 9.82 6.45
N LYS A 58 20.14 10.73 6.33
CA LYS A 58 21.23 10.67 5.35
C LYS A 58 22.57 10.36 5.98
N THR A 59 22.73 10.66 7.27
CA THR A 59 24.00 10.54 7.99
C THR A 59 23.81 9.76 9.30
N PRO A 60 24.88 9.17 9.85
CA PRO A 60 24.80 8.52 11.17
C PRO A 60 24.35 9.48 12.28
N ALA A 61 24.74 10.75 12.21
CA ALA A 61 24.31 11.79 13.15
C ALA A 61 22.80 12.07 13.05
N GLU A 62 22.27 12.17 11.83
CA GLU A 62 20.82 12.30 11.60
C GLU A 62 20.07 11.07 12.09
N LEU A 63 20.63 9.87 11.92
CA LEU A 63 20.05 8.62 12.42
C LEU A 63 19.95 8.60 13.95
N ALA A 64 21.01 9.00 14.65
CA ALA A 64 20.99 9.11 16.11
C ALA A 64 19.93 10.12 16.58
N ALA A 65 19.93 11.32 16.01
CA ALA A 65 18.95 12.35 16.32
C ALA A 65 17.50 11.90 16.02
N ALA A 66 17.29 11.18 14.92
CA ALA A 66 16.00 10.61 14.57
C ALA A 66 15.53 9.58 15.61
N TRP A 67 16.41 8.68 16.04
CA TRP A 67 16.07 7.69 17.07
C TRP A 67 15.71 8.35 18.42
N ASP A 68 16.43 9.40 18.81
CA ASP A 68 16.12 10.21 19.99
C ASP A 68 14.74 10.88 19.86
N SER A 69 14.44 11.49 18.71
CA SER A 69 13.17 12.18 18.45
C SER A 69 11.93 11.28 18.52
N VAL A 70 12.08 9.99 18.24
CA VAL A 70 11.01 9.00 18.36
C VAL A 70 10.97 8.33 19.74
N GLY A 71 11.78 8.83 20.68
CA GLY A 71 11.82 8.36 22.08
C GLY A 71 12.58 7.05 22.26
N GLN A 72 13.57 6.78 21.40
CA GLN A 72 14.43 5.59 21.46
C GLN A 72 13.66 4.26 21.53
N VAL A 73 12.45 4.23 20.94
CA VAL A 73 11.66 3.01 20.83
C VAL A 73 12.31 2.04 19.84
N PRO A 74 11.97 0.74 19.89
CA PRO A 74 12.38 -0.21 18.87
C PRO A 74 12.06 0.29 17.46
N CYS A 75 13.08 0.36 16.61
CA CYS A 75 13.01 0.86 15.25
C CYS A 75 13.68 -0.10 14.26
N VAL A 76 13.34 0.09 12.99
CA VAL A 76 14.03 -0.54 11.86
C VAL A 76 14.50 0.57 10.94
N LEU A 77 15.80 0.62 10.66
CA LEU A 77 16.35 1.45 9.60
C LEU A 77 16.29 0.65 8.29
N GLU A 78 15.66 1.21 7.27
CA GLU A 78 15.63 0.61 5.93
C GLU A 78 16.39 1.47 4.94
N LYS A 79 17.24 0.87 4.13
CA LYS A 79 17.99 1.58 3.09
C LYS A 79 17.01 2.19 2.06
N MET A 80 17.25 3.44 1.68
CA MET A 80 16.57 4.02 0.53
C MET A 80 17.10 3.38 -0.75
N LEU A 81 16.21 2.76 -1.51
CA LEU A 81 16.53 2.08 -2.76
C LEU A 81 16.20 2.98 -3.98
N PRO A 82 16.91 2.80 -5.12
CA PRO A 82 16.62 3.53 -6.35
C PRO A 82 15.32 3.02 -6.98
N LEU A 83 14.20 3.53 -6.48
CA LEU A 83 12.86 3.09 -6.85
C LEU A 83 12.50 3.53 -8.28
N GLN A 84 12.02 2.59 -9.10
CA GLN A 84 11.34 2.87 -10.37
C GLN A 84 9.83 3.03 -10.14
N LEU A 85 9.22 2.09 -9.41
CA LEU A 85 7.80 2.13 -9.05
C LEU A 85 7.52 1.25 -7.83
N GLU A 86 6.32 1.39 -7.28
CA GLU A 86 5.81 0.53 -6.21
C GLU A 86 4.65 -0.31 -6.74
N CYS A 87 4.58 -1.56 -6.28
CA CYS A 87 3.44 -2.42 -6.58
C CYS A 87 3.03 -3.26 -5.39
N SER A 88 1.83 -3.84 -5.44
CA SER A 88 1.37 -4.78 -4.42
C SER A 88 0.61 -5.94 -5.04
N VAL A 89 0.56 -7.05 -4.29
CA VAL A 89 -0.28 -8.20 -4.61
C VAL A 89 -1.10 -8.54 -3.37
N LEU A 90 -2.41 -8.67 -3.56
CA LEU A 90 -3.31 -9.22 -2.54
C LEU A 90 -3.55 -10.69 -2.86
N VAL A 91 -3.17 -11.56 -1.93
CA VAL A 91 -3.41 -13.01 -1.98
C VAL A 91 -4.45 -13.36 -0.94
N ALA A 92 -5.41 -14.23 -1.29
CA ALA A 92 -6.30 -14.87 -0.34
C ALA A 92 -5.95 -16.35 -0.25
N ARG A 93 -5.70 -16.84 0.97
CA ARG A 93 -5.38 -18.25 1.24
C ARG A 93 -6.45 -18.86 2.16
N GLY A 94 -7.04 -19.97 1.71
CA GLY A 94 -8.03 -20.74 2.46
C GLY A 94 -7.37 -21.67 3.50
N MET A 95 -8.20 -22.22 4.39
CA MET A 95 -7.75 -23.22 5.38
C MET A 95 -7.30 -24.52 4.72
N ASP A 96 -7.86 -24.83 3.55
CA ASP A 96 -7.50 -25.95 2.68
C ASP A 96 -6.21 -25.72 1.87
N GLY A 97 -5.58 -24.55 2.02
CA GLY A 97 -4.38 -24.16 1.27
C GLY A 97 -4.66 -23.62 -0.13
N ALA A 98 -5.92 -23.56 -0.58
CA ALA A 98 -6.26 -22.94 -1.86
C ALA A 98 -5.86 -21.46 -1.84
N MET A 99 -5.25 -20.98 -2.93
CA MET A 99 -4.78 -19.61 -3.04
C MET A 99 -5.24 -18.95 -4.34
N VAL A 100 -5.89 -17.79 -4.20
CA VAL A 100 -6.25 -16.89 -5.29
C VAL A 100 -5.63 -15.52 -5.05
N HIS A 101 -5.57 -14.68 -6.06
CA HIS A 101 -5.03 -13.32 -5.91
C HIS A 101 -5.83 -12.30 -6.69
N LEU A 102 -5.76 -11.04 -6.28
CA LEU A 102 -6.18 -9.94 -7.14
C LEU A 102 -5.09 -9.64 -8.19
N PRO A 103 -5.44 -9.03 -9.33
CA PRO A 103 -4.47 -8.48 -10.28
C PRO A 103 -3.44 -7.57 -9.59
N VAL A 104 -2.20 -7.54 -10.08
CA VAL A 104 -1.12 -6.74 -9.47
C VAL A 104 -1.47 -5.26 -9.53
N GLN A 105 -1.27 -4.55 -8.41
CA GLN A 105 -1.59 -3.14 -8.32
C GLN A 105 -0.32 -2.30 -8.45
N ARG A 106 -0.34 -1.25 -9.26
CA ARG A 106 0.70 -0.21 -9.26
C ARG A 106 0.28 0.90 -8.31
N ASN A 107 1.17 1.28 -7.41
CA ASN A 107 0.86 2.19 -6.31
C ASN A 107 1.73 3.45 -6.39
N LEU A 108 1.12 4.59 -6.13
CA LEU A 108 1.81 5.85 -5.92
C LEU A 108 1.57 6.32 -4.49
N HIS A 109 2.66 6.45 -3.73
CA HIS A 109 2.64 7.06 -2.40
C HIS A 109 3.09 8.52 -2.47
N ARG A 110 2.45 9.37 -1.66
CA ARG A 110 2.87 10.75 -1.40
C ARG A 110 3.02 10.91 0.10
N ASP A 111 4.17 11.39 0.52
CA ASP A 111 4.49 11.61 1.94
C ASP A 111 4.24 10.37 2.83
N GLY A 112 4.48 9.18 2.27
CA GLY A 112 4.28 7.90 2.96
C GLY A 112 2.82 7.45 3.08
N ILE A 113 1.90 8.08 2.35
CA ILE A 113 0.47 7.72 2.29
C ILE A 113 0.12 7.31 0.87
N LEU A 114 -0.58 6.19 0.70
CA LEU A 114 -1.07 5.75 -0.60
C LEU A 114 -2.00 6.83 -1.16
N ALA A 115 -1.65 7.37 -2.33
CA ALA A 115 -2.44 8.39 -3.01
C ALA A 115 -3.26 7.78 -4.15
N VAL A 116 -2.62 6.93 -4.96
CA VAL A 116 -3.23 6.35 -6.17
C VAL A 116 -2.88 4.88 -6.27
N THR A 117 -3.85 4.08 -6.69
CA THR A 117 -3.63 2.72 -7.18
C THR A 117 -4.17 2.60 -8.60
N GLU A 118 -3.36 2.08 -9.51
CA GLU A 118 -3.70 1.82 -10.91
C GLU A 118 -3.68 0.31 -11.19
N VAL A 119 -4.77 -0.21 -11.76
CA VAL A 119 -4.92 -1.64 -12.07
C VAL A 119 -5.55 -1.80 -13.44
N TYR A 120 -4.78 -2.32 -14.38
CA TYR A 120 -5.21 -2.62 -15.74
C TYR A 120 -4.26 -3.65 -16.34
N GLU A 121 -4.65 -4.23 -17.48
CA GLU A 121 -3.82 -5.20 -18.19
C GLU A 121 -2.47 -4.57 -18.57
N GLU A 122 -1.37 -5.31 -18.41
CA GLU A 122 -0.01 -4.82 -18.70
C GLU A 122 0.44 -3.59 -17.90
N ASN A 123 -0.18 -3.29 -16.75
CA ASN A 123 0.30 -2.22 -15.85
C ASN A 123 1.73 -2.46 -15.29
N LEU A 124 2.25 -3.68 -15.46
CA LEU A 124 3.61 -4.13 -15.21
C LEU A 124 4.05 -5.12 -16.30
N PRO A 125 5.36 -5.22 -16.58
CA PRO A 125 5.89 -6.30 -17.42
C PRO A 125 5.45 -7.68 -16.90
N ALA A 126 4.99 -8.56 -17.80
CA ALA A 126 4.37 -9.84 -17.44
C ALA A 126 5.26 -10.72 -16.53
N ALA A 127 6.57 -10.76 -16.80
CA ALA A 127 7.53 -11.50 -15.99
C ALA A 127 7.62 -10.97 -14.55
N LEU A 128 7.58 -9.64 -14.39
CA LEU A 128 7.65 -8.99 -13.08
C LEU A 128 6.35 -9.18 -12.29
N ALA A 129 5.20 -9.09 -12.97
CA ALA A 129 3.90 -9.39 -12.37
C ALA A 129 3.83 -10.85 -11.88
N ALA A 130 4.29 -11.81 -12.70
CA ALA A 130 4.35 -13.22 -12.33
C ALA A 130 5.29 -13.45 -11.13
N GLN A 131 6.45 -12.79 -11.10
CA GLN A 131 7.38 -12.85 -9.98
C GLN A 131 6.76 -12.32 -8.69
N ALA A 132 6.07 -11.17 -8.73
CA ALA A 132 5.41 -10.58 -7.56
C ALA A 132 4.28 -11.48 -7.02
N ILE A 133 3.48 -12.09 -7.91
CA ILE A 133 2.42 -13.03 -7.53
C ILE A 133 3.02 -14.28 -6.87
N ALA A 134 4.05 -14.87 -7.49
CA ALA A 134 4.72 -16.05 -6.94
C ALA A 134 5.31 -15.78 -5.56
N ALA A 135 5.95 -14.62 -5.39
CA ALA A 135 6.50 -14.17 -4.12
C ALA A 135 5.41 -14.00 -3.06
N ALA A 136 4.30 -13.33 -3.39
CA ALA A 136 3.21 -13.10 -2.45
C ALA A 136 2.54 -14.42 -2.00
N LYS A 137 2.35 -15.38 -2.93
CA LYS A 137 1.88 -16.73 -2.59
C LYS A 137 2.87 -17.48 -1.71
N SER A 138 4.18 -17.37 -1.99
CA SER A 138 5.23 -17.97 -1.17
C SER A 138 5.24 -17.41 0.25
N VAL A 139 5.00 -16.10 0.43
CA VAL A 139 4.81 -15.47 1.75
C VAL A 139 3.59 -16.04 2.47
N ALA A 140 2.44 -16.09 1.80
CA ALA A 140 1.23 -16.64 2.41
C ALA A 140 1.41 -18.12 2.82
N GLU A 141 2.09 -18.91 1.99
CA GLU A 141 2.35 -20.33 2.26
C GLU A 141 3.35 -20.53 3.41
N GLY A 142 4.47 -19.82 3.40
CA GLY A 142 5.50 -19.92 4.44
C GLY A 142 5.03 -19.46 5.82
N LEU A 143 4.04 -18.57 5.86
CA LEU A 143 3.38 -18.14 7.10
C LEU A 143 2.21 -19.06 7.50
N HIS A 144 1.86 -20.05 6.67
CA HIS A 144 0.63 -20.84 6.77
C HIS A 144 -0.61 -19.94 6.99
N TYR A 145 -0.64 -18.81 6.29
CA TYR A 145 -1.62 -17.76 6.52
C TYR A 145 -3.01 -18.21 6.04
N VAL A 146 -4.06 -17.81 6.76
CA VAL A 146 -5.46 -17.99 6.36
C VAL A 146 -6.14 -16.63 6.43
N GLY A 147 -6.67 -16.17 5.30
CA GLY A 147 -7.19 -14.81 5.15
C GLY A 147 -6.67 -14.11 3.89
N VAL A 148 -6.89 -12.79 3.83
CA VAL A 148 -6.30 -11.90 2.83
C VAL A 148 -5.00 -11.28 3.34
N LEU A 149 -3.93 -11.43 2.55
CA LEU A 149 -2.60 -10.88 2.80
C LEU A 149 -2.22 -9.96 1.64
N CYS A 150 -1.84 -8.73 1.95
CA CYS A 150 -1.17 -7.85 0.99
C CYS A 150 0.34 -7.95 1.17
N VAL A 151 1.06 -8.07 0.06
CA VAL A 151 2.52 -7.93 0.01
C VAL A 151 2.84 -6.74 -0.88
N GLU A 152 3.57 -5.78 -0.33
CA GLU A 152 4.04 -4.60 -1.05
C GLU A 152 5.48 -4.80 -1.51
N PHE A 153 5.76 -4.31 -2.71
CA PHE A 153 7.05 -4.46 -3.36
C PHE A 153 7.55 -3.12 -3.89
N PHE A 154 8.87 -2.99 -3.89
CA PHE A 154 9.60 -2.01 -4.67
C PHE A 154 10.13 -2.66 -5.93
N VAL A 155 9.96 -1.98 -7.05
CA VAL A 155 10.65 -2.29 -8.30
C VAL A 155 11.75 -1.26 -8.45
N LEU A 156 13.00 -1.73 -8.54
CA LEU A 156 14.16 -0.86 -8.63
C LEU A 156 14.48 -0.51 -10.09
N GLN A 157 15.33 0.50 -10.31
CA GLN A 157 15.73 0.93 -11.65
C GLN A 157 16.42 -0.16 -12.49
N ASP A 158 17.03 -1.17 -11.85
CA ASP A 158 17.62 -2.33 -12.52
C ASP A 158 16.60 -3.43 -12.84
N GLY A 159 15.31 -3.21 -12.56
CA GLY A 159 14.22 -4.16 -12.74
C GLY A 159 14.07 -5.18 -11.62
N SER A 160 14.92 -5.14 -10.58
CA SER A 160 14.81 -6.05 -9.46
C SER A 160 13.57 -5.76 -8.60
N LEU A 161 12.98 -6.83 -8.08
CA LEU A 161 11.83 -6.79 -7.18
C LEU A 161 12.29 -7.02 -5.74
N VAL A 162 11.82 -6.19 -4.82
CA VAL A 162 12.17 -6.26 -3.40
C VAL A 162 10.91 -6.17 -2.55
N VAL A 163 10.74 -7.06 -1.57
CA VAL A 163 9.61 -6.94 -0.62
C VAL A 163 9.86 -5.77 0.32
N ASN A 164 8.89 -4.86 0.40
CA ASN A 164 8.89 -3.73 1.31
C ASN A 164 8.17 -4.10 2.63
N GLU A 165 6.88 -4.45 2.57
CA GLU A 165 6.08 -4.77 3.74
C GLU A 165 4.97 -5.78 3.45
N ILE A 166 4.39 -6.32 4.53
CA ILE A 166 3.25 -7.22 4.48
C ILE A 166 2.13 -6.71 5.40
N ALA A 167 0.88 -6.82 4.94
CA ALA A 167 -0.30 -6.49 5.71
C ALA A 167 -1.24 -7.71 5.78
N PRO A 168 -1.36 -8.39 6.94
CA PRO A 168 -2.21 -9.58 7.12
C PRO A 168 -3.68 -9.19 7.31
N ARG A 169 -4.24 -8.53 6.30
CA ARG A 169 -5.62 -8.03 6.24
C ARG A 169 -5.93 -7.53 4.82
N PRO A 170 -7.22 -7.25 4.51
CA PRO A 170 -7.58 -6.35 3.43
C PRO A 170 -6.78 -5.04 3.48
N HIS A 171 -6.39 -4.55 2.31
CA HIS A 171 -5.44 -3.47 2.13
C HIS A 171 -6.02 -2.31 1.30
N ASN A 172 -5.46 -1.11 1.49
CA ASN A 172 -5.93 0.11 0.82
C ASN A 172 -5.79 -0.01 -0.70
N SER A 173 -4.65 -0.53 -1.17
CA SER A 173 -4.40 -0.78 -2.60
C SER A 173 -5.35 -1.83 -3.20
N GLY A 174 -6.09 -2.58 -2.39
CA GLY A 174 -7.10 -3.53 -2.87
C GLY A 174 -8.51 -2.94 -3.04
N HIS A 175 -8.76 -1.69 -2.65
CA HIS A 175 -10.13 -1.14 -2.62
C HIS A 175 -10.77 -1.04 -4.01
N TYR A 176 -9.97 -0.90 -5.08
CA TYR A 176 -10.44 -0.97 -6.48
C TYR A 176 -11.28 -2.22 -6.77
N SER A 177 -10.97 -3.35 -6.12
CA SER A 177 -11.67 -4.63 -6.33
C SER A 177 -13.14 -4.59 -5.93
N GLN A 178 -13.60 -3.57 -5.21
CA GLN A 178 -15.03 -3.38 -4.92
C GLN A 178 -15.84 -3.00 -6.15
N ASN A 179 -15.22 -2.41 -7.18
CA ASN A 179 -15.92 -1.92 -8.38
C ASN A 179 -15.34 -2.41 -9.70
N ALA A 180 -14.20 -3.11 -9.68
CA ALA A 180 -13.48 -3.52 -10.88
C ALA A 180 -13.28 -5.04 -11.00
N CYS A 181 -13.61 -5.81 -9.95
CA CYS A 181 -13.51 -7.26 -9.93
C CYS A 181 -14.86 -7.89 -9.59
N ASP A 182 -15.09 -9.09 -10.09
CA ASP A 182 -16.28 -9.89 -9.73
C ASP A 182 -16.27 -10.36 -8.27
N VAL A 183 -15.08 -10.50 -7.66
CA VAL A 183 -14.90 -10.81 -6.24
C VAL A 183 -13.96 -9.78 -5.61
N SER A 184 -14.45 -9.04 -4.61
CA SER A 184 -13.64 -8.05 -3.89
C SER A 184 -12.73 -8.68 -2.85
N GLN A 185 -11.69 -7.97 -2.43
CA GLN A 185 -10.85 -8.40 -1.30
C GLN A 185 -11.65 -8.65 -0.01
N PHE A 186 -12.77 -7.95 0.19
CA PHE A 186 -13.59 -8.12 1.38
C PHE A 186 -14.40 -9.42 1.30
N GLU A 187 -14.89 -9.77 0.11
CA GLU A 187 -15.53 -11.06 -0.10
C GLU A 187 -14.53 -12.21 0.04
N LEU A 188 -13.31 -12.07 -0.49
CA LEU A 188 -12.22 -13.03 -0.26
C LEU A 188 -11.93 -13.22 1.23
N GLN A 189 -11.92 -12.14 2.01
CA GLN A 189 -11.74 -12.22 3.46
C GLN A 189 -12.89 -12.98 4.12
N VAL A 190 -14.14 -12.76 3.70
CA VAL A 190 -15.29 -13.53 4.21
C VAL A 190 -15.15 -15.00 3.84
N ARG A 191 -14.86 -15.32 2.57
CA ARG A 191 -14.76 -16.71 2.10
C ARG A 191 -13.66 -17.48 2.81
N THR A 192 -12.48 -16.89 2.98
CA THR A 192 -11.36 -17.51 3.73
C THR A 192 -11.72 -17.78 5.19
N MET A 193 -12.37 -16.82 5.87
CA MET A 193 -12.80 -16.99 7.27
C MET A 193 -13.94 -17.99 7.45
N ALA A 194 -14.87 -18.03 6.49
CA ALA A 194 -16.03 -18.93 6.51
C ALA A 194 -15.73 -20.31 5.88
N ARG A 195 -14.48 -20.56 5.44
CA ARG A 195 -14.05 -21.80 4.77
C ARG A 195 -14.86 -22.10 3.50
N LEU A 196 -15.26 -21.05 2.79
CA LEU A 196 -15.96 -21.15 1.51
C LEU A 196 -14.95 -21.28 0.35
N PRO A 197 -15.35 -21.87 -0.78
CA PRO A 197 -14.49 -21.98 -1.95
C PRO A 197 -13.96 -20.63 -2.44
N LEU A 198 -12.66 -20.61 -2.75
CA LEU A 198 -12.01 -19.47 -3.39
C LEU A 198 -12.04 -19.65 -4.91
N THR A 199 -12.46 -18.60 -5.61
CA THR A 199 -12.43 -18.52 -7.07
C THR A 199 -11.48 -17.40 -7.46
N GLN A 200 -10.66 -17.62 -8.49
CA GLN A 200 -9.74 -16.60 -8.99
C GLN A 200 -10.55 -15.37 -9.43
N PRO A 201 -10.40 -14.21 -8.77
CA PRO A 201 -11.11 -13.00 -9.17
C PRO A 201 -10.76 -12.62 -10.61
N ARG A 202 -11.79 -12.26 -11.37
CA ARG A 202 -11.65 -11.68 -12.70
C ARG A 202 -11.86 -10.18 -12.62
N GLN A 203 -10.85 -9.43 -13.03
CA GLN A 203 -11.00 -8.01 -13.27
C GLN A 203 -11.82 -7.80 -14.54
N HIS A 204 -12.93 -7.09 -14.44
CA HIS A 204 -13.82 -6.84 -15.58
C HIS A 204 -13.59 -5.46 -16.21
N SER A 205 -12.90 -4.54 -15.51
CA SER A 205 -12.64 -3.19 -16.02
C SER A 205 -11.30 -2.65 -15.50
N PRO A 206 -10.51 -1.95 -16.33
CA PRO A 206 -9.45 -1.05 -15.86
C PRO A 206 -9.93 -0.13 -14.75
N ALA A 207 -9.07 0.12 -13.77
CA ALA A 207 -9.42 0.88 -12.59
C ALA A 207 -8.30 1.80 -12.10
N VAL A 208 -8.70 2.99 -11.63
CA VAL A 208 -7.87 3.89 -10.84
C VAL A 208 -8.58 4.15 -9.51
N MET A 209 -7.89 3.95 -8.41
CA MET A 209 -8.37 4.29 -7.07
C MET A 209 -7.63 5.53 -6.57
N LEU A 210 -8.36 6.56 -6.19
CA LEU A 210 -7.84 7.73 -5.48
C LEU A 210 -8.19 7.64 -4.01
N ASN A 211 -7.20 7.80 -3.15
CA ASN A 211 -7.43 7.86 -1.71
C ASN A 211 -7.92 9.25 -1.30
N LEU A 212 -9.01 9.34 -0.53
CA LEU A 212 -9.61 10.62 -0.15
C LEU A 212 -9.19 10.93 1.30
N LEU A 213 -8.26 11.88 1.46
CA LEU A 213 -7.80 12.31 2.79
C LEU A 213 -8.69 13.44 3.33
N GLY A 214 -8.64 13.68 4.64
CA GLY A 214 -9.38 14.77 5.27
C GLY A 214 -8.93 16.15 4.79
N ASP A 215 -7.74 16.26 4.19
CA ASP A 215 -7.21 17.48 3.57
C ASP A 215 -8.18 18.07 2.52
N LEU A 216 -8.96 17.23 1.85
CA LEU A 216 -9.95 17.66 0.85
C LEU A 216 -11.03 18.57 1.46
N TRP A 217 -11.35 18.39 2.75
CA TRP A 217 -12.31 19.24 3.45
C TRP A 217 -11.74 20.62 3.81
N PHE A 218 -10.43 20.81 3.66
CA PHE A 218 -9.72 22.03 4.00
C PHE A 218 -8.98 22.60 2.77
N ALA A 219 -9.48 22.28 1.57
CA ALA A 219 -8.87 22.71 0.31
C ALA A 219 -8.98 24.22 0.07
N GLN A 220 -9.99 24.88 0.67
CA GLN A 220 -10.26 26.31 0.54
C GLN A 220 -9.92 27.11 1.82
N GLY A 221 -9.09 26.56 2.71
CA GLY A 221 -8.68 27.20 3.96
C GLY A 221 -8.85 26.28 5.17
N ASP A 222 -8.87 26.86 6.38
CA ASP A 222 -8.96 26.10 7.64
C ASP A 222 -10.41 25.81 8.08
N THR A 223 -11.40 26.37 7.39
CA THR A 223 -12.80 26.02 7.59
C THR A 223 -13.14 24.73 6.86
N GLU A 224 -13.71 23.77 7.59
CA GLU A 224 -14.18 22.52 7.03
C GLU A 224 -15.30 22.78 6.00
N GLN A 225 -15.11 22.31 4.77
CA GLN A 225 -16.07 22.40 3.68
C GLN A 225 -16.27 21.02 3.05
N THR A 226 -17.50 20.74 2.63
CA THR A 226 -17.81 19.49 1.92
C THR A 226 -17.17 19.53 0.53
N PRO A 227 -16.37 18.53 0.14
CA PRO A 227 -15.84 18.46 -1.22
C PRO A 227 -16.95 18.36 -2.27
N PRO A 228 -16.71 18.74 -3.54
CA PRO A 228 -17.73 18.86 -4.59
C PRO A 228 -18.20 17.48 -5.11
N TRP A 229 -18.86 16.69 -4.27
CA TRP A 229 -19.25 15.31 -4.58
C TRP A 229 -20.22 15.22 -5.76
N ALA A 230 -21.09 16.21 -5.96
CA ALA A 230 -22.02 16.23 -7.09
C ALA A 230 -21.28 16.28 -8.43
N GLU A 231 -20.24 17.11 -8.53
CA GLU A 231 -19.42 17.24 -9.74
C GLU A 231 -18.58 15.98 -9.97
N VAL A 232 -18.00 15.43 -8.90
CA VAL A 232 -17.23 14.18 -8.95
C VAL A 232 -18.11 13.00 -9.39
N LEU A 233 -19.32 12.86 -8.83
CA LEU A 233 -20.25 11.78 -9.18
C LEU A 233 -20.87 11.93 -10.57
N ALA A 234 -20.82 13.14 -11.17
CA ALA A 234 -21.21 13.35 -12.56
C ALA A 234 -20.18 12.80 -13.55
N LEU A 235 -18.96 12.50 -13.11
CA LEU A 235 -17.91 11.91 -13.96
C LEU A 235 -18.19 10.42 -14.24
N PRO A 236 -17.99 9.94 -15.48
CA PRO A 236 -18.32 8.57 -15.87
C PRO A 236 -17.49 7.54 -15.09
N GLY A 237 -18.13 6.43 -14.69
CA GLY A 237 -17.42 5.32 -14.06
C GLY A 237 -16.91 5.60 -12.64
N THR A 238 -17.42 6.65 -11.99
CA THR A 238 -16.99 7.07 -10.65
C THR A 238 -17.82 6.41 -9.56
N HIS A 239 -17.14 5.78 -8.60
CA HIS A 239 -17.74 5.10 -7.44
C HIS A 239 -17.15 5.67 -6.15
N LEU A 240 -17.94 6.50 -5.46
CA LEU A 240 -17.53 7.15 -4.21
C LEU A 240 -17.76 6.24 -3.00
N HIS A 241 -16.72 6.00 -2.21
CA HIS A 241 -16.79 5.25 -0.95
C HIS A 241 -16.35 6.13 0.22
N LEU A 242 -17.31 6.61 1.02
CA LEU A 242 -17.03 7.36 2.26
C LEU A 242 -17.18 6.45 3.48
N TYR A 243 -16.24 6.55 4.42
CA TYR A 243 -16.18 5.65 5.59
C TYR A 243 -17.07 6.07 6.76
N GLY A 244 -17.93 7.08 6.59
CA GLY A 244 -18.81 7.59 7.67
C GLY A 244 -18.08 8.18 8.88
N LYS A 245 -16.82 8.60 8.71
CA LYS A 245 -16.04 9.25 9.78
C LYS A 245 -16.59 10.65 10.03
N ARG A 246 -17.05 10.91 11.26
CA ARG A 246 -17.71 12.16 11.65
C ARG A 246 -16.85 13.43 11.53
N GLU A 247 -15.54 13.30 11.69
CA GLU A 247 -14.60 14.44 11.70
C GLU A 247 -13.54 14.24 10.62
N ALA A 248 -13.44 15.22 9.71
CA ALA A 248 -12.30 15.32 8.81
C ALA A 248 -11.05 15.77 9.60
N LYS A 249 -9.91 15.11 9.34
CA LYS A 249 -8.61 15.51 9.90
C LYS A 249 -7.57 15.40 8.78
N ARG A 250 -6.68 16.39 8.65
CA ARG A 250 -5.56 16.36 7.70
C ARG A 250 -4.77 15.04 7.87
N GLY A 251 -4.44 14.40 6.75
CA GLY A 251 -3.80 13.07 6.68
C GLY A 251 -4.69 11.88 7.04
N ARG A 252 -5.95 12.07 7.47
CA ARG A 252 -6.86 10.96 7.80
C ARG A 252 -7.58 10.48 6.55
N LYS A 253 -7.50 9.18 6.24
CA LYS A 253 -8.29 8.57 5.16
C LYS A 253 -9.79 8.67 5.46
N MET A 254 -10.53 9.48 4.71
CA MET A 254 -11.97 9.69 4.87
C MET A 254 -12.81 8.81 3.93
N GLY A 255 -12.22 8.40 2.81
CA GLY A 255 -12.84 7.53 1.82
C GLY A 255 -11.85 7.11 0.75
N HIS A 256 -12.38 6.56 -0.33
CA HIS A 256 -11.67 6.41 -1.60
C HIS A 256 -12.66 6.61 -2.75
N LEU A 257 -12.11 6.90 -3.93
CA LEU A 257 -12.84 6.98 -5.18
C LEU A 257 -12.31 5.88 -6.10
N ASN A 258 -13.17 4.98 -6.56
CA ASN A 258 -12.81 4.06 -7.63
C ASN A 258 -13.34 4.62 -8.94
N ILE A 259 -12.50 4.66 -9.97
CA ILE A 259 -12.87 5.06 -11.32
C ILE A 259 -12.65 3.85 -12.21
N THR A 260 -13.71 3.39 -12.90
CA THR A 260 -13.62 2.31 -13.89
C THR A 260 -14.01 2.79 -15.27
N ALA A 261 -13.39 2.24 -16.31
CA ALA A 261 -13.72 2.57 -17.69
C ALA A 261 -13.48 1.38 -18.61
N ALA A 262 -13.80 1.52 -19.90
CA ALA A 262 -13.51 0.50 -20.91
C ALA A 262 -12.00 0.36 -21.19
N THR A 263 -11.23 1.43 -21.02
CA THR A 263 -9.77 1.45 -21.23
C THR A 263 -9.04 2.07 -20.04
N ALA A 264 -7.75 1.75 -19.89
CA ALA A 264 -6.91 2.31 -18.84
C ALA A 264 -6.76 3.84 -18.98
N GLU A 265 -6.62 4.31 -20.21
CA GLU A 265 -6.48 5.74 -20.54
C GLU A 265 -7.73 6.52 -20.14
N ALA A 266 -8.91 5.97 -20.41
CA ALA A 266 -10.18 6.60 -20.04
C ALA A 266 -10.34 6.65 -18.51
N ALA A 267 -10.05 5.55 -17.81
CA ALA A 267 -10.11 5.51 -16.34
C ALA A 267 -9.15 6.54 -15.73
N ARG A 268 -7.93 6.64 -16.27
CA ARG A 268 -6.93 7.61 -15.83
C ARG A 268 -7.32 9.05 -16.14
N ALA A 269 -7.85 9.32 -17.33
CA ALA A 269 -8.32 10.65 -17.71
C ALA A 269 -9.44 11.14 -16.78
N THR A 270 -10.42 10.29 -16.49
CA THR A 270 -11.50 10.63 -15.54
C THR A 270 -10.97 10.78 -14.12
N ALA A 271 -10.03 9.93 -13.69
CA ALA A 271 -9.41 10.07 -12.37
C ALA A 271 -8.62 11.39 -12.23
N LEU A 272 -7.95 11.85 -13.29
CA LEU A 272 -7.30 13.16 -13.29
C LEU A 272 -8.30 14.32 -13.24
N GLN A 273 -9.44 14.23 -13.93
CA GLN A 273 -10.52 15.21 -13.81
C GLN A 273 -11.07 15.25 -12.37
N ALA A 274 -11.33 14.09 -11.77
CA ALA A 274 -11.75 13.99 -10.38
C ALA A 274 -10.71 14.58 -9.42
N ALA A 275 -9.41 14.31 -9.68
CA ALA A 275 -8.32 14.88 -8.89
C ALA A 275 -8.30 16.41 -8.98
N THR A 276 -8.50 16.99 -10.16
CA THR A 276 -8.62 18.46 -10.33
C THR A 276 -9.79 19.03 -9.53
N LEU A 277 -10.99 18.44 -9.63
CA LEU A 277 -12.17 18.89 -8.87
C LEU A 277 -11.94 18.84 -7.35
N LEU A 278 -11.20 17.83 -6.88
CA LEU A 278 -10.91 17.61 -5.47
C LEU A 278 -9.66 18.34 -4.96
N GLY A 279 -8.90 19.03 -5.83
CA GLY A 279 -7.62 19.63 -5.46
C GLY A 279 -6.52 18.62 -5.12
N ILE A 280 -6.62 17.39 -5.64
CA ILE A 280 -5.58 16.36 -5.52
C ILE A 280 -4.55 16.58 -6.62
N ALA A 281 -3.26 16.55 -6.26
CA ALA A 281 -2.18 16.71 -7.24
C ALA A 281 -2.25 15.63 -8.35
N PRO A 282 -1.93 15.96 -9.62
CA PRO A 282 -1.93 15.01 -10.73
C PRO A 282 -0.84 13.95 -10.57
N PHE A 283 -1.05 12.80 -11.20
CA PHE A 283 -0.16 11.63 -11.15
C PHE A 283 0.07 11.11 -12.57
#